data_AF-A0A1H3QV31-F1
#
_entry.id   AF-A0A1H3QV31-F1
#
_cell.length_a   1.000
_cell.length_b   1.000
_cell.length_c   1.000
_cell.angle_alpha   90.00
_cell.angle_beta   90.00
_cell.angle_gamma   90.00
#
_symmetry.space_group_name_H-M   'P 1'
#
loop_
_entity.id
_entity.type
_entity.pdbx_description
1 polymer ?
#
loop_
_entity_poly.entity_id
_entity_poly.type
_entity_poly.pdbx_seq_one_letter_code
_entity_poly.pdbx_strand_id
1 'polypeptide(L)'
;MLLRQTSFRALAEPRRFREADGRVTQGELRVRFGEVEARGIALTPRGRDLHERLVAEVDRRLAEAPGRARQEVAAAVWDARLPDSEAELVRRDLTFATFTPADRVPDGTAPPRDLPGLLAGGWLRAEPIVYEDFLPRSAAGIFASNLSGRGEVDASHGGAHRDADWLSGAMGRPLRVPEQVYAEQRAASLAAAAAALGVRGGIVDPEPAAPAPSAAGAR
;
A
#
# COMPACT_ATOMS: atom_id res chain seq x y z
N MET A 1 -3.31 1.77 -7.54
CA MET A 1 -3.47 1.35 -6.13
C MET A 1 -2.08 1.19 -5.51
N LEU A 2 -1.91 1.62 -4.25
CA LEU A 2 -0.63 1.60 -3.53
C LEU A 2 0.49 2.24 -4.35
N LEU A 3 1.68 1.66 -4.40
CA LEU A 3 2.79 2.13 -5.22
C LEU A 3 3.26 1.05 -6.18
N ARG A 4 3.94 1.48 -7.25
CA ARG A 4 4.76 0.61 -8.11
C ARG A 4 6.20 1.09 -8.03
N GLN A 5 7.13 0.16 -7.95
CA GLN A 5 8.55 0.49 -7.89
C GLN A 5 9.40 -0.48 -8.72
N THR A 6 10.56 0.00 -9.11
CA THR A 6 11.61 -0.83 -9.72
C THR A 6 12.98 -0.26 -9.34
N SER A 7 13.96 -1.16 -9.19
CA SER A 7 15.35 -0.80 -8.90
C SER A 7 16.20 -0.95 -10.14
N PHE A 8 17.25 -0.13 -10.27
CA PHE A 8 18.27 -0.31 -11.28
C PHE A 8 19.67 -0.41 -10.66
N ARG A 9 20.56 -1.10 -11.37
CA ARG A 9 21.95 -1.29 -10.96
C ARG A 9 22.64 0.07 -10.87
N ALA A 10 23.25 0.38 -9.73
CA ALA A 10 24.18 1.51 -9.67
C ALA A 10 25.61 1.08 -10.04
N LEU A 11 26.47 2.09 -10.10
CA LEU A 11 27.86 1.99 -10.51
C LEU A 11 28.69 1.14 -9.53
N ALA A 12 29.70 0.45 -10.06
CA ALA A 12 30.72 -0.18 -9.23
C ALA A 12 31.57 0.92 -8.59
N GLU A 13 31.73 0.87 -7.27
CA GLU A 13 32.50 1.85 -6.53
C GLU A 13 33.80 1.23 -6.01
N PRO A 14 34.95 1.91 -6.16
CA PRO A 14 36.21 1.44 -5.61
C PRO A 14 36.15 1.44 -4.08
N ARG A 15 36.55 0.32 -3.48
CA ARG A 15 36.60 0.12 -2.03
C ARG A 15 37.92 -0.51 -1.62
N ARG A 16 38.37 -0.16 -0.42
CA ARG A 16 39.59 -0.72 0.17
C ARG A 16 39.19 -1.86 1.11
N PHE A 17 39.84 -3.00 0.95
CA PHE A 17 39.66 -4.17 1.80
C PHE A 17 40.94 -4.43 2.58
N ARG A 18 40.79 -4.90 3.82
CA ARG A 18 41.91 -5.35 4.63
C ARG A 18 41.91 -6.87 4.64
N GLU A 19 42.96 -7.46 4.12
CA GLU A 19 43.18 -8.91 4.11
C GLU A 19 43.59 -9.40 5.51
N ALA A 20 43.51 -10.72 5.73
CA ALA A 20 43.86 -11.34 7.01
C ALA A 20 45.34 -11.11 7.42
N ASP A 21 46.23 -10.92 6.45
CA ASP A 21 47.65 -10.60 6.64
C ASP A 21 47.90 -9.10 6.94
N GLY A 22 46.83 -8.28 6.97
CA GLY A 22 46.89 -6.85 7.22
C GLY A 22 47.11 -5.98 5.99
N ARG A 23 47.33 -6.56 4.81
CA ARG A 23 47.47 -5.83 3.55
C ARG A 23 46.17 -5.14 3.15
N VAL A 24 46.27 -3.94 2.57
CA VAL A 24 45.11 -3.22 2.03
C VAL A 24 45.07 -3.38 0.51
N THR A 25 44.00 -3.98 0.00
CA THR A 25 43.71 -4.12 -1.43
C THR A 25 42.67 -3.10 -1.89
N GLN A 26 42.75 -2.69 -3.16
CA GLN A 26 41.66 -1.99 -3.81
C GLN A 26 40.86 -3.00 -4.64
N GLY A 27 39.56 -3.06 -4.39
CA GLY A 27 38.60 -3.81 -5.18
C GLY A 27 37.40 -2.93 -5.53
N GLU A 28 36.37 -3.52 -6.12
CA GLU A 28 35.12 -2.82 -6.42
C GLU A 28 33.95 -3.51 -5.72
N LEU A 29 33.03 -2.71 -5.18
CA LEU A 29 31.76 -3.19 -4.65
C LEU A 29 30.61 -2.47 -5.33
N ARG A 30 29.54 -3.22 -5.59
CA ARG A 30 28.26 -2.68 -6.04
C ARG A 30 27.33 -2.63 -4.83
N VAL A 31 27.34 -1.49 -4.14
CA VAL A 31 26.63 -1.30 -2.86
C VAL A 31 25.57 -0.19 -2.89
N ARG A 32 25.48 0.55 -3.99
CA ARG A 32 24.44 1.57 -4.19
C ARG A 32 23.44 1.08 -5.21
N PHE A 33 22.20 1.49 -5.03
CA PHE A 33 21.10 1.17 -5.93
C PHE A 33 20.23 2.41 -6.06
N GLY A 34 19.76 2.65 -7.27
CA GLY A 34 18.71 3.64 -7.51
C GLY A 34 17.36 2.95 -7.53
N GLU A 35 16.36 3.63 -7.00
CA GLU A 35 14.96 3.20 -7.03
C GLU A 35 14.13 4.29 -7.69
N VAL A 36 13.14 3.87 -8.47
CA VAL A 36 12.07 4.76 -8.94
C VAL A 36 10.75 4.22 -8.48
N GLU A 37 9.90 5.11 -7.99
CA GLU A 37 8.56 4.79 -7.51
C GLU A 37 7.48 5.66 -8.19
N ALA A 38 6.29 5.08 -8.33
CA ALA A 38 5.07 5.77 -8.70
C ALA A 38 4.04 5.51 -7.62
N ARG A 39 3.67 6.56 -6.87
CA ARG A 39 2.66 6.50 -5.81
C ARG A 39 1.26 6.60 -6.42
N GLY A 40 0.36 5.75 -5.94
CA GLY A 40 -1.04 5.70 -6.29
C GLY A 40 -1.90 5.84 -5.03
N ILE A 41 -3.11 5.30 -5.07
CA ILE A 41 -4.13 5.54 -4.03
C ILE A 41 -3.97 4.60 -2.83
N ALA A 42 -4.10 5.13 -1.61
CA ALA A 42 -4.13 4.40 -0.34
C ALA A 42 -5.37 3.50 -0.26
N LEU A 43 -5.20 2.27 0.24
CA LEU A 43 -6.25 1.26 0.30
C LEU A 43 -6.87 1.16 1.68
N THR A 44 -8.19 0.99 1.73
CA THR A 44 -8.90 0.54 2.93
C THR A 44 -8.51 -0.92 3.25
N PRO A 45 -8.86 -1.46 4.44
CA PRO A 45 -8.70 -2.89 4.72
C PRO A 45 -9.34 -3.78 3.65
N ARG A 46 -10.55 -3.45 3.20
CA ARG A 46 -11.23 -4.17 2.12
C ARG A 46 -10.48 -4.11 0.78
N GLY A 47 -9.93 -2.94 0.46
CA GLY A 47 -9.08 -2.75 -0.72
C GLY A 47 -7.78 -3.55 -0.64
N ARG A 48 -7.17 -3.60 0.55
CA ARG A 48 -5.97 -4.39 0.84
C ARG A 48 -6.24 -5.87 0.63
N ASP A 49 -7.34 -6.39 1.18
CA ASP A 49 -7.75 -7.78 1.02
C ASP A 49 -7.99 -8.14 -0.46
N LEU A 50 -8.64 -7.25 -1.22
CA LEU A 50 -8.81 -7.45 -2.66
C LEU A 50 -7.46 -7.52 -3.36
N HIS A 51 -6.58 -6.57 -3.10
CA HIS A 51 -5.24 -6.56 -3.70
C HIS A 51 -4.49 -7.86 -3.39
N GLU A 52 -4.53 -8.35 -2.16
CA GLU A 52 -3.85 -9.60 -1.77
C GLU A 52 -4.41 -10.82 -2.50
N ARG A 53 -5.74 -10.92 -2.61
CA ARG A 53 -6.39 -11.96 -3.42
C ARG A 53 -5.97 -11.91 -4.88
N LEU A 54 -5.88 -10.71 -5.47
CA LEU A 54 -5.47 -10.55 -6.87
C LEU A 54 -4.00 -10.91 -7.09
N VAL A 55 -3.12 -10.58 -6.14
CA VAL A 55 -1.71 -11.04 -6.18
C VAL A 55 -1.63 -12.56 -6.11
N ALA A 56 -2.34 -13.18 -5.17
CA ALA A 56 -2.37 -14.64 -5.03
C ALA A 56 -2.92 -15.34 -6.28
N GLU A 57 -3.94 -14.76 -6.92
CA GLU A 57 -4.50 -15.24 -8.18
C GLU A 57 -3.49 -15.17 -9.33
N VAL A 58 -2.70 -14.10 -9.42
CA VAL A 58 -1.60 -13.99 -10.40
C VAL A 58 -0.57 -15.08 -10.18
N ASP A 59 -0.15 -15.31 -8.93
CA ASP A 59 0.83 -16.33 -8.58
C ASP A 59 0.30 -17.74 -8.93
N ARG A 60 -0.96 -18.02 -8.62
CA ARG A 60 -1.65 -19.28 -8.97
C ARG A 60 -1.66 -19.52 -10.49
N ARG A 61 -2.08 -18.53 -11.28
CA ARG A 61 -2.13 -18.64 -12.76
C ARG A 61 -0.76 -18.83 -13.39
N LEU A 62 0.28 -18.23 -12.80
CA LEU A 62 1.66 -18.43 -13.26
C LEU A 62 2.16 -19.84 -12.98
N ALA A 63 1.79 -20.44 -11.85
CA ALA A 63 2.12 -21.82 -11.53
C ALA A 63 1.42 -22.82 -12.47
N GLU A 64 0.18 -22.53 -12.87
CA GLU A 64 -0.62 -23.36 -13.79
C GLU A 64 -0.17 -23.26 -15.26
N ALA A 65 0.45 -22.15 -15.67
CA ALA A 65 0.91 -21.92 -17.03
C ALA A 65 2.37 -21.43 -17.09
N PRO A 66 3.35 -22.33 -16.88
CA PRO A 66 4.77 -21.99 -16.95
C PRO A 66 5.13 -21.39 -18.32
N GLY A 67 5.95 -20.32 -18.31
CA GLY A 67 6.42 -19.65 -19.53
C GLY A 67 5.62 -18.41 -19.95
N ARG A 68 4.45 -18.15 -19.35
CA ARG A 68 3.76 -16.86 -19.54
C ARG A 68 4.48 -15.73 -18.81
N ALA A 69 4.51 -14.55 -19.43
CA ALA A 69 5.04 -13.36 -18.79
C ALA A 69 4.13 -12.92 -17.61
N ARG A 70 4.72 -12.72 -16.42
CA ARG A 70 4.00 -12.25 -15.22
C ARG A 70 3.18 -10.98 -15.50
N GLN A 71 3.71 -10.06 -16.29
CA GLN A 71 3.06 -8.78 -16.59
C GLN A 71 1.74 -8.97 -17.34
N GLU A 72 1.69 -9.90 -18.31
CA GLU A 72 0.47 -10.21 -19.06
C GLU A 72 -0.59 -10.88 -18.18
N VAL A 73 -0.18 -11.86 -17.36
CA VAL A 73 -1.08 -12.54 -16.43
C VAL A 73 -1.62 -11.56 -15.39
N ALA A 74 -0.75 -10.70 -14.86
CA ALA A 74 -1.15 -9.64 -13.93
C ALA A 74 -2.18 -8.71 -14.58
N ALA A 75 -1.87 -8.09 -15.72
CA ALA A 75 -2.78 -7.18 -16.40
C ALA A 75 -4.17 -7.79 -16.60
N ALA A 76 -4.24 -9.03 -17.10
CA ALA A 76 -5.51 -9.73 -17.30
C ALA A 76 -6.29 -10.01 -15.99
N VAL A 77 -5.60 -10.30 -14.88
CA VAL A 77 -6.25 -10.50 -13.57
C VAL A 77 -6.78 -9.18 -13.01
N TRP A 78 -5.99 -8.11 -13.09
CA TRP A 78 -6.36 -6.79 -12.57
C TRP A 78 -7.51 -6.18 -13.38
N ASP A 79 -7.42 -6.16 -14.70
CA ASP A 79 -8.48 -5.62 -15.59
C ASP A 79 -9.81 -6.33 -15.39
N ALA A 80 -9.81 -7.64 -15.16
CA ALA A 80 -11.04 -8.42 -15.01
C ALA A 80 -11.73 -8.27 -13.64
N ARG A 81 -11.05 -7.70 -12.64
CA ARG A 81 -11.49 -7.76 -11.23
C ARG A 81 -11.51 -6.41 -10.52
N LEU A 82 -10.74 -5.44 -10.99
CA LEU A 82 -10.69 -4.12 -10.41
C LEU A 82 -11.69 -3.18 -11.10
N PRO A 83 -12.41 -2.32 -10.36
CA PRO A 83 -13.16 -1.23 -10.99
C PRO A 83 -12.28 -0.33 -11.86
N ASP A 84 -12.87 0.18 -12.92
CA ASP A 84 -12.22 0.99 -13.96
C ASP A 84 -12.19 2.50 -13.66
N SER A 85 -12.79 2.93 -12.55
CA SER A 85 -12.84 4.33 -12.13
C SER A 85 -12.62 4.52 -10.63
N GLU A 86 -12.02 5.65 -10.27
CA GLU A 86 -11.80 6.04 -8.87
C GLU A 86 -13.12 6.20 -8.10
N ALA A 87 -14.16 6.69 -8.77
CA ALA A 87 -15.49 6.80 -8.20
C ALA A 87 -16.04 5.44 -7.75
N GLU A 88 -15.89 4.39 -8.57
CA GLU A 88 -16.30 3.04 -8.19
C GLU A 88 -15.40 2.42 -7.11
N LEU A 89 -14.10 2.73 -7.11
CA LEU A 89 -13.20 2.29 -6.03
C LEU A 89 -13.65 2.85 -4.66
N VAL A 90 -14.00 4.13 -4.61
CA VAL A 90 -14.53 4.77 -3.38
C VAL A 90 -15.91 4.22 -3.02
N ARG A 91 -16.84 4.09 -3.99
CA ARG A 91 -18.18 3.54 -3.75
C ARG A 91 -18.16 2.11 -3.18
N ARG A 92 -17.17 1.31 -3.56
CA ARG A 92 -16.99 -0.07 -3.08
C ARG A 92 -16.11 -0.17 -1.83
N ASP A 93 -15.75 0.96 -1.23
CA ASP A 93 -14.88 1.05 -0.07
C ASP A 93 -13.53 0.34 -0.28
N LEU A 94 -12.91 0.52 -1.45
CA LEU A 94 -11.61 -0.09 -1.80
C LEU A 94 -10.44 0.86 -1.62
N THR A 95 -10.69 2.17 -1.61
CA THR A 95 -9.66 3.20 -1.50
C THR A 95 -10.08 4.26 -0.50
N PHE A 96 -9.11 4.81 0.23
CA PHE A 96 -9.35 5.99 1.03
C PHE A 96 -9.49 7.23 0.12
N ALA A 97 -10.40 8.11 0.50
CA ALA A 97 -10.65 9.40 -0.13
C ALA A 97 -11.00 10.44 0.93
N THR A 98 -10.72 11.71 0.64
CA THR A 98 -11.33 12.85 1.33
C THR A 98 -12.57 13.30 0.57
N PHE A 99 -13.49 13.94 1.29
CA PHE A 99 -14.79 14.34 0.76
C PHE A 99 -15.04 15.83 0.93
N THR A 100 -15.54 16.46 -0.14
CA THR A 100 -15.97 17.86 -0.15
C THR A 100 -17.38 17.97 -0.72
N PRO A 101 -18.20 18.95 -0.30
CA PRO A 101 -19.46 19.25 -0.97
C PRO A 101 -19.23 19.53 -2.45
N ALA A 102 -20.06 18.95 -3.32
CA ALA A 102 -20.02 19.21 -4.74
C ALA A 102 -20.91 20.39 -5.13
N ASP A 103 -20.60 21.04 -6.24
CA ASP A 103 -21.37 22.14 -6.83
C ASP A 103 -22.65 21.63 -7.50
N ARG A 104 -23.59 21.12 -6.70
CA ARG A 104 -24.89 20.61 -7.14
C ARG A 104 -25.91 21.75 -7.24
N VAL A 105 -26.65 21.81 -8.34
CA VAL A 105 -27.80 22.73 -8.47
C VAL A 105 -28.92 22.27 -7.54
N PRO A 106 -29.43 23.13 -6.64
CA PRO A 106 -30.54 22.77 -5.76
C PRO A 106 -31.79 22.41 -6.55
N ASP A 107 -32.30 21.20 -6.34
CA ASP A 107 -33.52 20.67 -6.97
C ASP A 107 -34.65 20.41 -5.96
N GLY A 108 -34.50 20.92 -4.73
CA GLY A 108 -35.46 20.73 -3.63
C GLY A 108 -35.35 19.38 -2.93
N THR A 109 -34.47 18.48 -3.36
CA THR A 109 -34.19 17.24 -2.62
C THR A 109 -33.25 17.51 -1.46
N ALA A 110 -33.41 16.78 -0.36
CA ALA A 110 -32.49 16.83 0.78
C ALA A 110 -31.34 15.83 0.59
N PRO A 111 -30.12 16.13 1.09
CA PRO A 111 -29.02 15.18 1.04
C PRO A 111 -29.36 13.92 1.84
N PRO A 112 -29.16 12.71 1.28
CA PRO A 112 -29.26 11.48 2.06
C PRO A 112 -28.16 11.43 3.12
N ARG A 113 -28.26 10.48 4.05
CA ARG A 113 -27.26 10.31 5.11
C ARG A 113 -26.17 9.32 4.75
N ASP A 114 -26.42 8.40 3.83
CA ASP A 114 -25.45 7.37 3.45
C ASP A 114 -24.45 7.89 2.41
N LEU A 115 -23.18 7.55 2.60
CA LEU A 115 -22.10 7.94 1.69
C LEU A 115 -22.36 7.51 0.23
N PRO A 116 -22.82 6.29 -0.08
CA PRO A 116 -23.11 5.88 -1.46
C PRO A 116 -24.18 6.74 -2.13
N GLY A 117 -25.24 7.12 -1.42
CA GLY A 117 -26.30 8.00 -1.90
C GLY A 117 -25.82 9.42 -2.13
N LEU A 118 -24.98 9.95 -1.23
CA LEU A 118 -24.37 11.28 -1.38
C LEU A 118 -23.47 11.35 -2.63
N LEU A 119 -22.66 10.32 -2.87
CA LEU A 119 -21.82 10.24 -4.08
C LEU A 119 -22.66 10.06 -5.35
N ALA A 120 -23.64 9.16 -5.35
CA ALA A 120 -24.52 8.93 -6.53
C ALA A 120 -25.36 10.17 -6.88
N GLY A 121 -25.83 10.88 -5.85
CA GLY A 121 -26.58 12.12 -6.01
C GLY A 121 -25.71 13.34 -6.31
N GLY A 122 -24.38 13.21 -6.42
CA GLY A 122 -23.49 14.34 -6.67
C GLY A 122 -23.54 15.40 -5.57
N TRP A 123 -23.81 15.00 -4.33
CA TRP A 123 -23.73 15.86 -3.14
C TRP A 123 -22.29 16.03 -2.66
N LEU A 124 -21.46 15.01 -2.91
CA LEU A 124 -20.05 14.98 -2.54
C LEU A 124 -19.16 14.72 -3.75
N ARG A 125 -17.99 15.34 -3.73
CA ARG A 125 -16.83 14.96 -4.53
C ARG A 125 -15.88 14.16 -3.65
N ALA A 126 -15.36 13.06 -4.18
CA ALA A 126 -14.33 12.25 -3.54
C ALA A 126 -12.97 12.56 -4.19
N GLU A 127 -11.96 12.80 -3.36
CA GLU A 127 -10.58 13.01 -3.79
C GLU A 127 -9.71 11.87 -3.23
N PRO A 128 -9.05 11.05 -4.06
CA PRO A 128 -8.26 9.93 -3.58
C PRO A 128 -7.11 10.36 -2.67
N ILE A 129 -6.90 9.63 -1.57
CA ILE A 129 -5.73 9.87 -0.71
C ILE A 129 -4.53 9.12 -1.30
N VAL A 130 -3.41 9.83 -1.51
CA VAL A 130 -2.15 9.25 -1.98
C VAL A 130 -1.60 8.29 -0.93
N TYR A 131 -1.11 7.13 -1.37
CA TYR A 131 -0.42 6.18 -0.52
C TYR A 131 1.00 6.67 -0.22
N GLU A 132 1.25 6.99 1.04
CA GLU A 132 2.50 7.58 1.50
C GLU A 132 3.49 6.58 2.13
N ASP A 133 3.12 5.30 2.23
CA ASP A 133 3.94 4.26 2.87
C ASP A 133 4.66 3.35 1.85
N PHE A 134 5.20 2.23 2.35
CA PHE A 134 5.99 1.28 1.57
C PHE A 134 5.31 -0.10 1.51
N LEU A 135 5.46 -0.79 0.37
CA LEU A 135 5.01 -2.18 0.29
C LEU A 135 5.90 -3.08 1.17
N PRO A 136 5.32 -4.00 1.96
CA PRO A 136 6.09 -4.90 2.83
C PRO A 136 7.15 -5.75 2.11
N ARG A 137 6.94 -6.06 0.81
CA ARG A 137 7.86 -6.91 0.01
C ARG A 137 9.02 -6.16 -0.65
N SER A 138 8.97 -4.83 -0.69
CA SER A 138 9.92 -4.02 -1.48
C SER A 138 11.36 -4.06 -0.96
N ALA A 139 11.55 -3.98 0.36
CA ALA A 139 12.91 -3.91 0.91
C ALA A 139 13.66 -5.26 0.83
N ALA A 140 13.02 -6.37 1.20
CA ALA A 140 13.70 -7.67 1.31
C ALA A 140 14.12 -8.28 -0.05
N GLY A 141 13.31 -8.09 -1.09
CA GLY A 141 13.58 -8.65 -2.43
C GLY A 141 14.70 -7.94 -3.21
N ILE A 142 14.89 -6.63 -2.97
CA ILE A 142 15.96 -5.85 -3.58
C ILE A 142 17.33 -6.31 -3.05
N PHE A 143 17.43 -6.69 -1.78
CA PHE A 143 18.69 -7.21 -1.22
C PHE A 143 18.97 -8.66 -1.67
N ALA A 144 17.94 -9.51 -1.73
CA ALA A 144 18.10 -10.92 -2.09
C ALA A 144 18.48 -11.14 -3.57
N SER A 145 17.93 -10.35 -4.50
CA SER A 145 18.18 -10.49 -5.95
C SER A 145 19.58 -10.03 -6.39
N ASN A 146 20.34 -9.37 -5.51
CA ASN A 146 21.66 -8.81 -5.80
C ASN A 146 22.84 -9.61 -5.21
N LEU A 147 22.57 -10.72 -4.52
CA LEU A 147 23.62 -11.69 -4.15
C LEU A 147 23.95 -12.52 -5.39
N SER A 148 25.16 -12.36 -5.95
CA SER A 148 25.63 -13.06 -7.15
C SER A 148 25.96 -14.55 -6.93
N GLY A 149 25.31 -15.17 -5.93
CA GLY A 149 25.37 -16.59 -5.58
C GLY A 149 24.15 -16.92 -4.71
N ARG A 150 23.88 -18.21 -4.50
CA ARG A 150 22.97 -18.66 -3.42
C ARG A 150 23.60 -18.22 -2.09
N GLY A 151 23.37 -16.97 -1.69
CA GLY A 151 23.54 -16.57 -0.32
C GLY A 151 22.41 -17.22 0.46
N GLU A 152 22.70 -18.38 1.05
CA GLU A 152 21.86 -18.89 2.11
C GLU A 152 21.85 -17.84 3.22
N VAL A 153 20.70 -17.22 3.42
CA VAL A 153 20.43 -16.58 4.71
C VAL A 153 20.47 -17.71 5.71
N ASP A 154 21.50 -17.75 6.52
CA ASP A 154 21.57 -18.70 7.63
C ASP A 154 20.48 -18.36 8.64
N ALA A 155 19.31 -18.96 8.45
CA ALA A 155 18.15 -18.81 9.32
C ALA A 155 18.40 -19.39 10.72
N SER A 156 19.53 -20.08 10.97
CA SER A 156 19.91 -20.54 12.31
C SER A 156 20.39 -19.40 13.21
N HIS A 157 20.84 -18.28 12.63
CA HIS A 157 21.02 -17.02 13.34
C HIS A 157 19.68 -16.28 13.39
N GLY A 158 18.76 -16.80 14.21
CA GLY A 158 17.46 -16.18 14.46
C GLY A 158 17.62 -14.69 14.74
N GLY A 159 17.18 -13.85 13.81
CA GLY A 159 17.17 -12.41 14.00
C GLY A 159 16.41 -12.10 15.29
N ALA A 160 16.99 -11.25 16.15
CA ALA A 160 16.28 -10.78 17.35
C ALA A 160 14.86 -10.36 16.97
N HIS A 161 13.86 -10.77 17.75
CA HIS A 161 12.46 -10.45 17.51
C HIS A 161 12.29 -8.92 17.55
N ARG A 162 12.31 -8.28 16.37
CA ARG A 162 12.20 -6.84 16.19
C ARG A 162 10.82 -6.55 15.61
N ASP A 163 9.85 -6.39 16.49
CA ASP A 163 8.47 -6.05 16.14
C ASP A 163 8.22 -4.53 16.28
N ALA A 164 6.96 -4.12 16.03
CA ALA A 164 6.56 -2.72 16.11
C ALA A 164 6.72 -2.13 17.51
N ASP A 165 6.56 -2.94 18.56
CA ASP A 165 6.71 -2.53 19.96
C ASP A 165 8.19 -2.27 20.28
N TRP A 166 9.07 -3.18 19.85
CA TRP A 166 10.52 -2.98 19.95
C TRP A 166 10.96 -1.69 19.25
N LEU A 167 10.49 -1.46 18.03
CA LEU A 167 10.86 -0.26 17.26
C LEU A 167 10.32 1.02 17.91
N SER A 168 9.08 1.00 18.40
CA SER A 168 8.48 2.13 19.13
C SER A 168 9.28 2.45 20.40
N GLY A 169 9.70 1.43 21.15
CA GLY A 169 10.55 1.57 22.32
C GLY A 169 11.92 2.17 21.99
N ALA A 170 12.54 1.71 20.90
CA ALA A 170 13.82 2.25 20.43
C ALA A 170 13.72 3.71 19.95
N MET A 171 12.59 4.10 19.34
CA MET A 171 12.35 5.48 18.88
C MET A 171 11.87 6.42 19.99
N GLY A 172 11.42 5.89 21.14
CA GLY A 172 10.83 6.68 22.23
C GLY A 172 9.46 7.29 21.89
N ARG A 173 8.74 6.74 20.90
CA ARG A 173 7.40 7.19 20.49
C ARG A 173 6.62 6.08 19.80
N PRO A 174 5.28 6.09 19.88
CA PRO A 174 4.45 5.11 19.19
C PRO A 174 4.65 5.15 17.67
N LEU A 175 4.85 4.00 17.05
CA LEU A 175 4.75 3.85 15.60
C LEU A 175 3.27 3.95 15.20
N ARG A 176 2.95 4.87 14.29
CA ARG A 176 1.57 5.00 13.78
C ARG A 176 1.30 3.92 12.73
N VAL A 177 0.10 3.35 12.79
CA VAL A 177 -0.42 2.42 11.79
C VAL A 177 -0.97 3.24 10.62
N PRO A 178 -0.42 3.14 9.39
CA PRO A 178 -0.80 4.05 8.31
C PRO A 178 -2.28 4.01 7.94
N GLU A 179 -2.91 2.83 7.99
CA GLU A 179 -4.33 2.65 7.72
C GLU A 179 -5.20 3.47 8.68
N GLN A 180 -4.77 3.65 9.94
CA GLN A 180 -5.46 4.50 10.91
C GLN A 180 -5.32 5.98 10.54
N VAL A 181 -4.15 6.40 10.06
CA VAL A 181 -3.91 7.78 9.62
C VAL A 181 -4.81 8.15 8.44
N TYR A 182 -4.95 7.26 7.45
CA TYR A 182 -5.84 7.48 6.32
C TYR A 182 -7.32 7.45 6.73
N ALA A 183 -7.69 6.56 7.65
CA ALA A 183 -9.05 6.49 8.19
C ALA A 183 -9.43 7.78 8.95
N GLU A 184 -8.52 8.33 9.74
CA GLU A 184 -8.71 9.61 10.43
C GLU A 184 -8.91 10.77 9.45
N GLN A 185 -8.12 10.84 8.37
CA GLN A 185 -8.27 11.86 7.32
C GLN A 185 -9.63 11.76 6.62
N ARG A 186 -10.04 10.55 6.24
CA ARG A 186 -11.38 10.28 5.70
C ARG A 186 -12.48 10.74 6.65
N ALA A 187 -12.42 10.30 7.91
CA ALA A 187 -13.42 10.62 8.92
C ALA A 187 -13.53 12.14 9.17
N ALA A 188 -12.39 12.83 9.26
CA ALA A 188 -12.36 14.28 9.41
C ALA A 188 -13.02 15.00 8.23
N SER A 189 -12.72 14.57 6.99
CA SER A 189 -13.33 15.16 5.79
C SER A 189 -14.84 14.89 5.70
N LEU A 190 -15.31 13.70 6.07
CA LEU A 190 -16.74 13.37 6.13
C LEU A 190 -17.46 14.21 7.19
N ALA A 191 -16.85 14.41 8.36
CA ALA A 191 -17.42 15.26 9.41
C ALA A 191 -17.55 16.72 8.92
N ALA A 192 -16.54 17.26 8.25
CA ALA A 192 -16.58 18.59 7.68
C ALA A 192 -17.64 18.72 6.57
N ALA A 193 -17.73 17.72 5.68
CA ALA A 193 -18.71 17.70 4.61
C ALA A 193 -20.15 17.56 5.14
N ALA A 194 -20.36 16.75 6.18
CA ALA A 194 -21.66 16.62 6.85
C ALA A 194 -22.13 17.96 7.43
N ALA A 195 -21.22 18.70 8.07
CA ALA A 195 -21.50 20.03 8.62
C ALA A 195 -21.86 21.02 7.50
N ALA A 196 -21.11 21.03 6.40
CA ALA A 196 -21.35 21.91 5.27
C ALA A 196 -22.68 21.61 4.54
N LEU A 197 -23.06 20.32 4.44
CA LEU A 197 -24.33 19.89 3.82
C LEU A 197 -25.53 19.94 4.78
N GLY A 198 -25.32 20.26 6.07
CA GLY A 198 -26.39 20.28 7.08
C GLY A 198 -26.95 18.89 7.42
N VAL A 199 -26.19 17.82 7.17
CA VAL A 199 -26.61 16.43 7.44
C VAL A 199 -26.54 16.16 8.94
N ARG A 200 -27.69 16.23 9.62
CA ARG A 200 -27.78 16.00 11.07
C ARG A 200 -27.44 14.55 11.43
N GLY A 201 -26.64 14.38 12.49
CA GLY A 201 -26.19 13.07 12.96
C GLY A 201 -25.08 12.44 12.10
N GLY A 202 -24.44 13.23 11.22
CA GLY A 202 -23.30 12.79 10.42
C GLY A 202 -23.69 11.95 9.21
N ILE A 203 -22.71 11.79 8.32
CA ILE A 203 -22.76 10.90 7.17
C ILE A 203 -22.47 9.48 7.64
N VAL A 204 -23.35 8.56 7.29
CA VAL A 204 -23.20 7.13 7.53
C VAL A 204 -22.29 6.58 6.43
N ASP A 205 -21.05 6.32 6.82
CA ASP A 205 -20.09 5.59 6.02
C ASP A 205 -20.34 4.08 6.26
N PRO A 206 -20.58 3.25 5.21
CA PRO A 206 -20.69 1.81 5.42
C PRO A 206 -19.49 1.31 6.21
N GLU A 207 -19.76 0.63 7.34
CA GLU A 207 -18.73 0.16 8.25
C GLU A 207 -17.68 -0.64 7.48
N PRO A 208 -16.39 -0.35 7.65
CA PRO A 208 -15.35 -1.15 7.01
C PRO A 208 -15.53 -2.58 7.49
N ALA A 209 -15.54 -3.54 6.55
CA ALA A 209 -15.48 -4.95 6.93
C ALA A 209 -14.30 -5.12 7.90
N ALA A 210 -14.56 -5.70 9.08
CA ALA A 210 -13.55 -5.84 10.12
C ALA A 210 -12.26 -6.40 9.51
N PRO A 211 -11.09 -5.83 9.84
CA PRO A 211 -9.83 -6.32 9.31
C PRO A 211 -9.71 -7.81 9.63
N ALA A 212 -9.31 -8.62 8.64
CA ALA A 212 -8.94 -9.99 8.90
C ALA A 212 -7.85 -10.00 10.00
N PRO A 213 -7.89 -10.93 10.97
CA PRO A 213 -6.92 -10.97 12.05
C PRO A 213 -5.50 -10.98 11.46
N SER A 214 -4.66 -10.08 11.97
CA SER A 214 -3.25 -9.96 11.59
C SER A 214 -2.60 -11.34 11.54
N ALA A 215 -2.07 -11.72 10.37
CA ALA A 215 -1.28 -12.92 10.20
C ALA A 215 0.14 -12.80 10.82
N ALA A 216 0.33 -11.92 11.80
CA ALA A 216 1.50 -11.93 12.69
C ALA A 216 1.33 -13.07 13.72
N GLY A 217 1.46 -14.31 13.25
CA GLY A 217 1.33 -15.49 14.11
C GLY A 217 1.39 -16.83 13.38
N ALA A 218 1.82 -16.89 12.12
CA ALA A 218 1.97 -18.15 11.41
C ALA A 218 3.39 -18.29 10.82
N ARG A 219 4.23 -18.94 11.65
CA ARG A 219 5.49 -19.64 11.36
C ARG A 219 6.76 -18.82 11.43
#